data_AF-A0A1S3QPH8-F1
#
_entry.id   AF-A0A1S3QPH8-F1
#
_cell.length_a   1.000
_cell.length_b   1.000
_cell.length_c   1.000
_cell.angle_alpha   90.00
_cell.angle_beta   90.00
_cell.angle_gamma   90.00
#
_symmetry.space_group_name_H-M   'P 1'
#
loop_
_entity.id
_entity.type
_entity.pdbx_description
1 polymer ?
#
loop_
_entity_poly.entity_id
_entity_poly.type
_entity_poly.pdbx_seq_one_letter_code
_entity_poly.pdbx_strand_id
1 'polypeptide(L)'
;MIRIQLVSVPMYGILTRTGSDSDQEMTEYSSFTMDDINKHRISYITSFEIGNQPVTDIFHFIVYDGENNRLDNQMCTITITSMKRQPPVVTVRSGIK
;
A
#
# COMPACT_ATOMS: atom_id res chain seq x y z
N MET A 1 7.12 -1.65 -22.69
CA MET A 1 7.04 -1.05 -21.33
C MET A 1 5.73 -1.49 -20.72
N ILE A 2 5.73 -2.05 -19.51
CA ILE A 2 4.48 -2.43 -18.83
C ILE A 2 3.98 -1.25 -17.99
N ARG A 3 2.73 -0.84 -18.21
CA ARG A 3 2.03 0.22 -17.46
C ARG A 3 0.81 -0.37 -16.75
N ILE A 4 0.57 0.06 -15.54
CA ILE A 4 -0.56 -0.31 -14.71
C ILE A 4 -1.38 0.96 -14.48
N GLN A 5 -2.68 0.90 -14.74
CA GLN A 5 -3.62 1.99 -14.51
C GLN A 5 -4.65 1.56 -13.48
N LEU A 6 -4.81 2.34 -12.41
CA LEU A 6 -5.81 2.10 -11.40
C LEU A 6 -7.22 2.30 -11.96
N VAL A 7 -8.11 1.37 -11.67
CA VAL A 7 -9.55 1.47 -11.91
C VAL A 7 -10.25 1.89 -10.61
N SER A 8 -9.84 1.31 -9.49
CA SER A 8 -10.27 1.72 -8.15
C SER A 8 -9.06 1.80 -7.22
N VAL A 9 -9.16 2.59 -6.16
CA VAL A 9 -8.18 2.64 -5.08
C VAL A 9 -8.62 1.73 -3.91
N PRO A 10 -7.71 1.38 -2.98
CA PRO A 10 -8.09 0.64 -1.77
C PRO A 10 -9.08 1.43 -0.90
N MET A 11 -9.87 0.72 -0.10
CA MET A 11 -10.88 1.30 0.81
C MET A 11 -10.29 1.67 2.17
N TYR A 12 -9.35 0.87 2.70
CA TYR A 12 -8.84 1.00 4.07
C TYR A 12 -7.44 1.58 4.13
N GLY A 13 -6.82 1.86 2.98
CA GLY A 13 -5.54 2.55 2.90
C GLY A 13 -5.43 3.34 1.60
N ILE A 14 -4.27 3.94 1.41
CA ILE A 14 -3.93 4.69 0.21
C ILE A 14 -2.75 4.04 -0.50
N LEU A 15 -2.72 4.19 -1.82
CA LEU A 15 -1.52 3.92 -2.61
C LEU A 15 -0.74 5.23 -2.75
N THR A 16 0.57 5.19 -2.54
CA THR A 16 1.46 6.31 -2.79
C THR A 16 2.55 5.93 -3.76
N ARG A 17 3.00 6.90 -4.56
CA ARG A 17 4.19 6.79 -5.39
C ARG A 17 5.28 7.72 -4.88
N THR A 18 6.46 7.19 -4.59
CA THR A 18 7.64 8.00 -4.27
C THR A 18 8.11 8.77 -5.50
N GLY A 19 8.00 10.09 -5.42
CA GLY A 19 8.49 11.05 -6.41
C GLY A 19 9.93 11.52 -6.11
N SER A 20 10.40 12.50 -6.87
CA SER A 20 11.69 13.17 -6.62
C SER A 20 11.68 14.01 -5.35
N ASP A 21 10.58 14.72 -5.10
CA ASP A 21 10.50 15.74 -4.07
C ASP A 21 9.59 15.32 -2.91
N SER A 22 8.53 14.56 -3.20
CA SER A 22 7.61 14.03 -2.19
C SER A 22 6.91 12.76 -2.68
N ASP A 23 6.34 12.02 -1.74
CA ASP A 23 5.39 10.95 -2.04
C ASP A 23 4.08 11.57 -2.55
N GLN A 24 3.54 10.99 -3.62
CA GLN A 24 2.28 11.40 -4.23
C GLN A 24 1.22 10.34 -3.97
N GLU A 25 0.08 10.74 -3.43
CA GLU A 25 -1.09 9.86 -3.33
C GLU A 25 -1.64 9.53 -4.72
N MET A 26 -1.98 8.26 -4.94
CA MET A 26 -2.54 7.76 -6.18
C MET A 26 -4.06 7.67 -6.08
N THR A 27 -4.74 8.26 -7.05
CA THR A 27 -6.20 8.25 -7.17
C THR A 27 -6.64 7.30 -8.29
N GLU A 28 -7.96 7.12 -8.47
CA GLU A 28 -8.51 6.43 -9.63
C GLU A 28 -7.93 7.00 -10.94
N TYR A 29 -7.66 6.12 -11.89
CA TYR A 29 -7.01 6.42 -13.17
C TYR A 29 -5.53 6.84 -13.09
N SER A 30 -4.95 6.97 -11.90
CA SER A 30 -3.49 7.12 -11.75
C SER A 30 -2.77 5.92 -12.37
N SER A 31 -1.60 6.18 -12.94
CA SER A 31 -0.80 5.16 -13.62
C SER A 31 0.63 5.09 -13.07
N PHE A 32 1.15 3.87 -13.05
CA PHE A 32 2.52 3.56 -12.69
C PHE A 32 3.05 2.44 -13.58
N THR A 33 4.33 2.14 -13.45
CA THR A 33 5.06 1.26 -14.35
C THR A 33 5.64 0.08 -13.60
N MET A 34 5.99 -0.97 -14.32
CA MET A 34 6.76 -2.07 -13.73
C MET A 34 8.10 -1.60 -13.15
N ASP A 35 8.71 -0.55 -13.71
CA ASP A 35 9.91 0.07 -13.16
C ASP A 35 9.66 0.76 -11.81
N ASP A 36 8.51 1.42 -11.63
CA ASP A 36 8.12 2.00 -10.34
C ASP A 36 8.00 0.91 -9.26
N ILE A 37 7.39 -0.25 -9.60
CA ILE A 37 7.31 -1.41 -8.70
C ILE A 37 8.71 -1.96 -8.40
N ASN A 38 9.51 -2.24 -9.43
CA ASN A 38 10.85 -2.84 -9.27
C ASN A 38 11.79 -1.95 -8.42
N LYS A 39 11.60 -0.63 -8.50
CA LYS A 39 12.34 0.35 -7.69
C LYS A 39 11.69 0.64 -6.34
N HIS A 40 10.67 -0.14 -5.93
CA HIS A 40 9.97 0.01 -4.66
C HIS A 40 9.39 1.41 -4.45
N ARG A 41 8.95 2.06 -5.53
CA ARG A 41 8.37 3.40 -5.50
C ARG A 41 6.86 3.39 -5.29
N ILE A 42 6.21 2.23 -5.20
CA ILE A 42 4.77 2.12 -4.94
C ILE A 42 4.58 1.53 -3.56
N SER A 43 3.85 2.25 -2.71
CA SER A 43 3.62 1.89 -1.32
C SER A 43 2.14 1.86 -1.00
N TYR A 44 1.74 0.95 -0.12
CA TYR A 44 0.43 0.95 0.52
C TYR A 44 0.60 1.45 1.95
N ILE A 45 -0.20 2.45 2.35
CA ILE A 45 -0.17 3.04 3.68
C ILE A 45 -1.57 2.96 4.27
N THR A 46 -1.68 2.47 5.50
CA THR A 46 -2.94 2.43 6.24
C THR A 46 -2.72 2.77 7.70
N SER A 47 -3.64 3.54 8.26
CA SER A 47 -3.81 3.75 9.70
C SER A 47 -5.06 3.04 10.24
N PHE A 48 -5.65 2.15 9.45
CA PHE A 48 -6.87 1.45 9.79
C PHE A 48 -6.63 0.48 10.94
N GLU A 49 -7.17 0.82 12.12
CA GLU A 49 -7.11 -0.06 13.28
C GLU A 49 -8.11 -1.20 13.16
N ILE A 50 -7.61 -2.43 13.29
CA ILE A 50 -8.44 -3.63 13.34
C ILE A 50 -8.30 -4.33 14.69
N GLY A 51 -9.38 -5.00 15.09
CA GLY A 51 -9.36 -5.94 16.21
C GLY A 51 -8.56 -7.20 15.85
N ASN A 52 -8.97 -8.35 16.37
CA ASN A 52 -8.21 -9.59 16.16
C ASN A 52 -8.44 -10.27 14.80
N GLN A 53 -9.42 -9.81 14.01
CA GLN A 53 -9.75 -10.41 12.72
C GLN A 53 -9.04 -9.66 11.58
N PRO A 54 -8.34 -10.36 10.67
CA PRO A 54 -7.79 -9.74 9.47
C PRO A 54 -8.89 -9.08 8.63
N VAL A 55 -8.56 -7.94 8.04
CA VAL A 55 -9.43 -7.26 7.08
C VAL A 55 -8.80 -7.31 5.71
N THR A 56 -9.63 -7.52 4.69
CA THR A 56 -9.19 -7.53 3.29
C THR A 56 -9.48 -6.18 2.67
N ASP A 57 -8.46 -5.61 2.04
CA ASP A 57 -8.54 -4.41 1.22
C ASP A 57 -8.18 -4.77 -0.23
N ILE A 58 -8.76 -4.08 -1.21
CA ILE A 58 -8.67 -4.46 -2.63
C ILE A 58 -8.59 -3.20 -3.49
N PHE A 59 -7.73 -3.24 -4.51
CA PHE A 59 -7.78 -2.28 -5.60
C PHE A 59 -7.76 -2.98 -6.96
N HIS A 60 -8.43 -2.39 -7.94
CA HIS A 60 -8.53 -2.91 -9.30
C HIS A 60 -7.68 -2.10 -10.27
N PHE A 61 -7.17 -2.77 -11.30
CA PHE A 61 -6.32 -2.12 -12.30
C PHE A 61 -6.40 -2.81 -13.67
N ILE A 62 -5.90 -2.10 -14.67
CA ILE A 62 -5.67 -2.59 -16.03
C ILE A 62 -4.16 -2.62 -16.27
N VAL A 63 -3.68 -3.68 -16.92
CA VAL A 63 -2.28 -3.81 -17.34
C VAL A 63 -2.19 -3.54 -18.84
N TYR A 64 -1.26 -2.70 -19.24
CA TYR A 64 -0.91 -2.44 -20.64
C TYR A 64 0.52 -2.89 -20.91
N ASP A 65 0.76 -3.53 -22.05
CA ASP A 65 2.11 -3.79 -22.54
C ASP A 65 2.63 -2.64 -23.43
N GLY A 66 3.80 -2.83 -24.05
CA GLY A 66 4.43 -1.83 -24.90
C GLY A 66 3.74 -1.61 -26.25
N GLU A 67 2.86 -2.52 -26.66
CA GLU A 67 2.10 -2.47 -27.92
C GLU A 67 0.64 -2.05 -27.67
N ASN A 68 0.33 -1.65 -26.44
CA ASN A 68 -1.00 -1.24 -25.99
C ASN A 68 -2.03 -2.39 -26.00
N ASN A 69 -1.58 -3.65 -25.96
CA ASN A 69 -2.45 -4.75 -25.56
C ASN A 69 -2.82 -4.54 -24.09
N ARG A 70 -4.08 -4.82 -23.74
CA ARG A 70 -4.58 -4.62 -22.38
C ARG A 70 -5.11 -5.90 -21.77
N LEU A 71 -4.83 -6.08 -20.49
CA LEU A 71 -5.43 -7.10 -19.64
C LEU A 71 -6.31 -6.39 -18.61
N ASP A 72 -7.61 -6.53 -18.81
CA ASP A 72 -8.64 -5.93 -17.96
C ASP A 72 -8.91 -6.79 -16.71
N ASN A 73 -9.72 -6.27 -15.78
CA ASN A 73 -10.25 -6.97 -14.60
C ASN A 73 -9.18 -7.56 -13.67
N GLN A 74 -8.02 -6.91 -13.56
CA GLN A 74 -6.99 -7.31 -12.61
C GLN A 74 -7.29 -6.70 -11.23
N MET A 75 -6.91 -7.42 -10.18
CA MET A 75 -7.07 -6.96 -8.81
C MET A 75 -5.84 -7.31 -7.97
N CYS A 76 -5.57 -6.50 -6.96
CA CYS A 76 -4.61 -6.79 -5.91
C CYS A 76 -5.35 -6.86 -4.58
N THR A 77 -5.06 -7.90 -3.80
CA THR A 77 -5.62 -8.13 -2.47
C THR A 77 -4.58 -7.84 -1.42
N ILE A 78 -4.95 -7.02 -0.44
CA ILE A 78 -4.12 -6.63 0.70
C ILE A 78 -4.79 -7.18 1.95
N THR A 79 -4.05 -7.97 2.74
CA THR A 79 -4.52 -8.49 4.02
C THR A 79 -3.94 -7.64 5.15
N ILE A 80 -4.79 -6.86 5.80
CA ILE A 80 -4.44 -6.06 6.97
C ILE A 80 -4.57 -6.97 8.20
N THR A 81 -3.50 -7.07 8.99
CA THR A 81 -3.46 -7.86 10.23
C THR A 81 -3.09 -6.97 11.41
N SER A 82 -3.65 -7.26 12.58
CA SER A 82 -3.36 -6.48 13.79
C SER A 82 -1.94 -6.74 14.25
N MET A 83 -1.15 -5.68 14.44
CA MET A 83 0.14 -5.81 15.11
C MET A 83 -0.09 -6.02 16.60
N LYS A 84 0.50 -7.07 17.19
CA LYS A 84 0.46 -7.26 18.65
C LYS A 84 1.04 -6.02 19.33
N ARG A 85 0.22 -5.20 19.99
CA ARG A 85 0.73 -4.09 20.82
C ARG A 85 1.53 -4.69 21.97
N GLN A 86 2.85 -4.51 21.97
CA GLN A 86 3.67 -4.83 23.14
C GLN A 86 3.42 -3.72 24.18
N PRO A 87 3.06 -4.05 25.44
CA PRO A 87 2.91 -3.04 26.48
C PRO A 87 4.23 -2.27 26.67
N PRO A 88 4.19 -0.95 26.91
CA PRO A 88 5.40 -0.20 27.20
C PRO A 88 6.10 -0.77 28.45
N VAL A 89 7.38 -1.06 28.34
CA VAL A 89 8.18 -1.57 29.47
C VAL A 89 8.64 -0.38 30.32
N VAL A 90 8.10 -0.26 31.53
CA VAL A 90 8.58 0.71 32.52
C VAL A 90 9.67 0.06 33.36
N THR A 91 10.91 0.56 33.28
CA THR A 91 11.99 0.16 34.18
C THR A 91 12.15 1.19 35.29
N VAL A 92 11.69 0.88 36.51
CA VAL A 92 11.97 1.71 37.69
C VAL A 92 13.37 1.35 38.20
N ARG A 93 14.34 2.25 38.08
CA ARG A 93 15.64 2.11 38.76
C ARG A 93 15.47 2.49 40.23
N SER A 94 15.36 1.50 41.11
CA SER A 94 15.46 1.74 42.55
C SER A 94 16.95 1.82 42.92
N GLY A 95 17.42 3.00 43.32
CA GLY A 95 18.83 3.18 43.65
C GLY A 95 19.21 4.60 44.00
N ILE A 96 18.68 5.13 45.11
CA ILE A 96 19.41 6.08 45.94
C ILE A 96 19.03 5.78 47.39
N LYS A 97 19.91 5.04 48.06
CA LYS A 97 19.92 4.87 49.52
C LYS A 97 21.04 5.75 50.07
#